data_AF-A0A2R7NV44-F1
#
_entry.id   AF-A0A2R7NV44-F1
#
_cell.length_a   1.000
_cell.length_b   1.000
_cell.length_c   1.000
_cell.angle_alpha   90.00
_cell.angle_beta   90.00
_cell.angle_gamma   90.00
#
_symmetry.space_group_name_H-M   'P 1'
#
loop_
_entity.id
_entity.type
_entity.pdbx_description
1 polymer ?
#
loop_
_entity_poly.entity_id
_entity_poly.type
_entity_poly.pdbx_seq_one_letter_code
_entity_poly.pdbx_strand_id
1 'polypeptide(L)'
;KYTVWFSILTIPLGFLAILAGGGGHGTYFPLLAIFPFSLLGTFFNEEIPLFVGIIQLPVYGFLMDKFGTKKALPVIIAIHVIGMCTVFTLKGDYFFS
;
A
#
# COMPACT_ATOMS: atom_id res chain seq x y z
N LYS A 1 -18.22 9.29 -2.67
CA LYS A 1 -17.98 8.09 -1.84
C LYS A 1 -16.48 7.82 -1.81
N TYR A 2 -15.92 7.55 -0.65
CA TYR A 2 -14.47 7.35 -0.48
C TYR A 2 -13.97 6.17 -1.30
N THR A 3 -14.76 5.10 -1.43
CA THR A 3 -14.45 3.94 -2.30
C THR A 3 -14.08 4.39 -3.71
N VAL A 4 -14.92 5.22 -4.34
CA VAL A 4 -14.71 5.67 -5.73
C VAL A 4 -13.45 6.52 -5.85
N TRP A 5 -13.26 7.48 -4.95
CA TRP A 5 -12.08 8.34 -4.95
C TRP A 5 -10.79 7.55 -4.76
N PHE A 6 -10.79 6.59 -3.83
CA PHE A 6 -9.62 5.76 -3.53
C PHE A 6 -9.33 4.78 -4.67
N SER A 7 -10.36 4.23 -5.32
CA SER A 7 -10.18 3.45 -6.56
C SER A 7 -9.53 4.27 -7.67
N ILE A 8 -10.00 5.50 -7.90
CA ILE A 8 -9.41 6.39 -8.92
C ILE A 8 -7.97 6.74 -8.57
N LEU A 9 -7.69 7.07 -7.30
CA LEU A 9 -6.34 7.42 -6.83
C LEU A 9 -5.35 6.24 -6.84
N THR A 10 -5.83 5.01 -6.82
CA THR A 10 -4.97 3.82 -6.89
C THR A 10 -4.11 3.81 -8.15
N ILE A 11 -4.67 4.24 -9.28
CA ILE A 11 -3.96 4.22 -10.58
C ILE A 11 -2.77 5.19 -10.59
N PRO A 12 -2.93 6.51 -10.37
CA PRO A 12 -1.81 7.44 -10.38
C PRO A 12 -0.82 7.16 -9.25
N LEU A 13 -1.28 6.76 -8.07
CA LEU A 13 -0.39 6.43 -6.96
C LEU A 13 0.42 5.15 -7.22
N GLY A 14 -0.21 4.13 -7.81
CA GLY A 14 0.47 2.91 -8.26
C GLY A 14 1.52 3.21 -9.32
N PHE A 15 1.18 4.04 -10.30
CA PHE A 15 2.11 4.47 -11.34
C PHE A 15 3.32 5.22 -10.74
N LEU A 16 3.09 6.17 -9.83
CA LEU A 16 4.17 6.89 -9.13
C LEU A 16 5.04 5.95 -8.30
N ALA A 17 4.46 4.97 -7.61
CA ALA A 17 5.20 3.98 -6.83
C ALA A 17 6.10 3.11 -7.72
N ILE A 18 5.60 2.69 -8.89
CA ILE A 18 6.38 1.90 -9.87
C ILE A 18 7.51 2.74 -10.46
N LEU A 19 7.25 3.99 -10.85
CA LEU A 19 8.28 4.90 -11.36
C LEU A 19 9.39 5.13 -10.34
N ALA A 20 9.03 5.31 -9.06
CA ALA A 20 10.01 5.48 -8.00
C ALA A 20 10.90 4.26 -7.78
N GLY A 21 10.38 3.05 -8.00
CA GLY A 21 11.14 1.80 -7.95
C GLY A 21 12.19 1.67 -9.06
N GLY A 22 12.10 2.46 -10.13
CA GLY A 22 13.17 2.62 -11.13
C GLY A 22 13.64 1.32 -11.80
N GLY A 23 12.79 0.29 -11.88
CA GLY A 23 13.16 -1.02 -12.42
C GLY A 23 14.21 -1.78 -11.61
N GLY A 24 14.38 -1.48 -10.32
CA GLY A 24 15.35 -2.14 -9.43
C GLY A 24 16.54 -1.27 -9.02
N HIS A 25 16.68 -0.07 -9.60
CA HIS A 25 17.70 0.92 -9.22
C HIS A 25 17.12 2.14 -8.48
N GLY A 26 15.80 2.17 -8.31
CA GLY A 26 15.11 3.24 -7.59
C GLY A 26 14.89 2.90 -6.12
N THR A 27 14.00 3.65 -5.48
CA THR A 27 13.62 3.43 -4.09
C THR A 27 12.26 2.74 -4.00
N TYR A 28 12.18 1.68 -3.21
CA TYR A 28 10.91 1.03 -2.88
C TYR A 28 10.11 1.80 -1.83
N PHE A 29 10.64 2.90 -1.28
CA PHE A 29 10.01 3.63 -0.19
C PHE A 29 8.59 4.16 -0.54
N PRO A 30 8.32 4.71 -1.75
CA PRO A 30 6.97 5.10 -2.12
C PRO A 30 6.01 3.91 -2.25
N LEU A 31 6.50 2.75 -2.70
CA LEU A 31 5.70 1.54 -2.74
C LEU A 31 5.36 1.05 -1.32
N LEU A 32 6.31 1.13 -0.38
CA LEU A 32 6.08 0.83 1.04
C LEU A 32 5.05 1.77 1.66
N ALA A 33 5.21 3.07 1.44
CA ALA A 33 4.38 4.10 2.05
C ALA A 33 2.95 4.09 1.53
N ILE A 34 2.72 3.68 0.28
CA ILE A 34 1.40 3.71 -0.35
C ILE A 34 0.76 2.32 -0.35
N PHE A 35 1.51 1.26 -0.62
CA PHE A 35 1.01 -0.11 -0.81
C PHE A 35 1.79 -1.15 0.04
N PRO A 36 1.84 -0.99 1.37
CA PRO A 36 2.59 -1.89 2.23
C PRO A 36 2.10 -3.34 2.13
N PHE A 37 0.81 -3.59 1.90
CA PHE A 37 0.29 -4.96 1.80
C PHE A 37 0.69 -5.66 0.50
N SER A 38 0.88 -4.89 -0.58
CA SER A 38 1.44 -5.42 -1.83
C SER A 38 2.88 -5.88 -1.60
N LEU A 39 3.70 -5.06 -0.93
CA LEU A 39 5.06 -5.45 -0.57
C LEU A 39 5.12 -6.59 0.45
N LEU A 40 4.23 -6.62 1.44
CA LEU A 40 4.15 -7.72 2.41
C LEU A 40 3.86 -9.05 1.71
N GLY A 41 3.06 -9.02 0.64
CA GLY A 41 2.78 -10.18 -0.19
C GLY A 41 4.03 -10.82 -0.82
N THR A 42 5.13 -10.06 -1.00
CA THR A 42 6.42 -10.59 -1.49
C THR A 42 7.14 -11.50 -0.49
N PHE A 43 6.62 -11.59 0.74
CA PHE A 43 7.09 -12.59 1.71
C PHE A 43 6.53 -13.99 1.39
N PHE A 44 5.34 -14.04 0.76
CA PHE A 44 4.65 -15.29 0.43
C PHE A 44 4.77 -15.68 -1.05
N ASN A 45 5.10 -14.73 -1.92
CA ASN A 45 5.38 -14.93 -3.34
C ASN A 45 6.65 -14.18 -3.71
N GLU A 46 7.41 -14.66 -4.69
CA GLU A 46 8.64 -13.97 -5.12
C GLU A 46 8.34 -12.63 -5.82
N GLU A 47 7.16 -12.51 -6.44
CA GLU A 47 6.71 -11.32 -7.14
C GLU A 47 5.83 -10.42 -6.27
N ILE A 48 5.73 -9.14 -6.64
CA ILE A 48 4.83 -8.17 -6.00
C ILE A 48 3.38 -8.47 -6.44
N PRO A 49 2.48 -8.91 -5.56
CA PRO A 49 1.09 -9.18 -5.92
C PRO A 49 0.31 -7.88 -6.17
N LEU A 50 0.34 -7.40 -7.41
CA LEU A 50 -0.29 -6.15 -7.84
C LEU A 50 -1.78 -6.09 -7.50
N PHE A 51 -2.49 -7.22 -7.54
CA PHE A 51 -3.90 -7.29 -7.16
C PHE A 51 -4.13 -6.82 -5.72
N VAL A 52 -3.24 -7.17 -4.78
CA VAL A 52 -3.34 -6.72 -3.38
C VAL A 52 -3.18 -5.21 -3.29
N GLY A 53 -2.21 -4.64 -4.01
CA GLY A 53 -2.04 -3.18 -4.10
C GLY A 53 -3.27 -2.48 -4.72
N ILE A 54 -3.82 -3.04 -5.80
CA ILE A 54 -4.97 -2.50 -6.51
C ILE A 54 -6.22 -2.46 -5.61
N ILE A 55 -6.48 -3.52 -4.83
CA ILE A 55 -7.67 -3.57 -3.96
C ILE A 55 -7.49 -2.78 -2.66
N GLN A 56 -6.25 -2.48 -2.28
CA GLN A 56 -5.92 -1.92 -0.96
C GLN A 56 -6.68 -0.61 -0.66
N LEU A 57 -6.54 0.40 -1.52
CA LEU A 57 -7.19 1.70 -1.31
C LEU A 57 -8.71 1.62 -1.50
N PRO A 58 -9.26 0.91 -2.52
CA PRO A 58 -10.70 0.66 -2.60
C PRO A 58 -11.30 0.07 -1.32
N VAL A 59 -10.60 -0.88 -0.68
CA VAL A 59 -11.03 -1.48 0.59
C VAL A 59 -11.06 -0.43 1.70
N TYR A 60 -10.05 0.43 1.81
CA TYR A 60 -10.08 1.54 2.78
C TYR A 60 -11.26 2.48 2.55
N GLY A 61 -11.48 2.88 1.29
CA GLY A 61 -12.61 3.73 0.92
C GLY A 61 -13.96 3.09 1.23
N PHE A 62 -14.09 1.77 1.00
CA PHE A 62 -15.29 1.00 1.33
C PHE A 62 -15.55 0.96 2.84
N LEU A 63 -14.52 0.71 3.64
CA LEU A 63 -14.63 0.70 5.10
C LEU A 63 -15.05 2.09 5.63
N MET A 64 -14.50 3.17 5.06
CA MET A 64 -14.89 4.54 5.40
C MET A 64 -16.33 4.86 5.02
N ASP A 65 -16.78 4.45 3.84
CA ASP A 65 -18.17 4.63 3.39
C ASP A 65 -19.15 3.81 4.25
N LYS A 66 -18.77 2.60 4.67
CA LYS A 66 -19.64 1.67 5.43
C LYS A 66 -19.75 2.01 6.92
N PHE A 67 -18.63 2.33 7.57
CA PHE A 67 -18.58 2.52 9.03
C PHE A 67 -18.44 3.98 9.46
N GLY A 68 -18.30 4.89 8.49
CA GLY A 68 -18.06 6.31 8.71
C GLY A 68 -16.60 6.63 8.98
N THR A 69 -16.13 7.72 8.38
CA THR A 69 -14.72 8.16 8.43
C THR A 69 -14.15 8.24 9.84
N LYS A 70 -14.89 8.81 10.80
CA LYS A 70 -14.40 9.00 12.18
C LYS A 70 -14.07 7.70 12.90
N LYS A 71 -14.74 6.60 12.56
CA LYS A 71 -14.53 5.28 13.16
C LYS A 71 -13.54 4.44 12.36
N ALA A 72 -13.67 4.45 11.05
CA ALA A 72 -12.86 3.62 10.16
C ALA A 72 -11.42 4.13 10.00
N LEU A 73 -11.23 5.46 9.86
CA LEU A 73 -9.93 6.03 9.50
C LEU A 73 -8.82 5.73 10.51
N PRO A 74 -9.02 5.87 11.84
CA PRO A 74 -7.97 5.54 12.81
C PRO A 74 -7.54 4.07 12.74
N VAL A 75 -8.51 3.16 12.54
CA VAL A 75 -8.25 1.73 12.42
C VAL A 75 -7.49 1.40 11.14
N ILE A 76 -7.88 2.01 10.02
CA ILE A 76 -7.19 1.85 8.73
C ILE A 76 -5.75 2.36 8.84
N ILE A 77 -5.52 3.54 9.42
CA ILE A 77 -4.18 4.09 9.62
C ILE A 77 -3.35 3.17 10.50
N ALA A 78 -3.90 2.69 11.62
CA ALA A 78 -3.19 1.77 12.51
C ALA A 78 -2.77 0.49 11.79
N ILE A 79 -3.69 -0.17 11.07
CA ILE A 79 -3.41 -1.38 10.30
C ILE A 79 -2.37 -1.10 9.20
N HIS A 80 -2.49 0.02 8.50
CA HIS A 80 -1.57 0.41 7.44
C HIS A 80 -0.15 0.63 7.96
N VAL A 81 0.00 1.40 9.05
CA VAL A 81 1.29 1.67 9.69
C VAL A 81 1.91 0.38 10.23
N ILE A 82 1.11 -0.50 10.86
CA ILE A 82 1.58 -1.83 11.28
C ILE A 82 2.10 -2.61 10.07
N GLY A 83 1.37 -2.60 8.94
CA GLY A 83 1.82 -3.21 7.69
C GLY A 83 3.15 -2.64 7.19
N MET A 84 3.28 -1.30 7.17
CA MET A 84 4.54 -0.63 6.81
C MET A 84 5.70 -1.05 7.71
N CYS A 85 5.52 -0.98 9.03
CA CYS A 85 6.54 -1.37 10.00
C CYS A 85 6.94 -2.84 9.88
N THR A 86 5.96 -3.72 9.62
CA THR A 86 6.20 -5.16 9.41
C THR A 86 7.06 -5.37 8.18
N VAL A 87 6.71 -4.79 7.04
CA VAL A 87 7.51 -4.89 5.81
C VAL A 87 8.89 -4.30 6.02
N PHE A 88 8.99 -3.11 6.63
CA PHE A 88 10.26 -2.46 6.88
C PHE A 88 11.20 -3.30 7.76
N THR A 89 10.65 -3.97 8.77
CA THR A 89 11.43 -4.85 9.65
C THR A 89 11.86 -6.14 8.93
N LEU A 90 10.99 -6.73 8.11
CA LEU A 90 11.27 -8.00 7.41
C LEU A 90 12.12 -7.84 6.13
N LYS A 91 12.08 -6.66 5.50
CA LYS A 91 12.68 -6.38 4.18
C LYS A 91 13.48 -5.07 4.20
N GLY A 92 14.06 -4.70 5.35
CA GLY A 92 14.80 -3.44 5.53
C GLY A 92 15.88 -3.21 4.46
N ASP A 93 16.59 -4.27 4.06
CA ASP A 93 17.66 -4.22 3.07
C ASP A 93 17.20 -3.75 1.68
N TYR A 94 15.91 -3.92 1.33
CA TYR A 94 15.35 -3.45 0.06
C TYR A 94 15.31 -1.91 -0.05
N PHE A 95 15.43 -1.20 1.08
CA PHE A 95 15.29 0.26 1.12
C PHE A 95 16.63 0.99 1.21
N PHE A 96 17.73 0.29 1.53
CA PHE A 96 19.05 0.89 1.80
C PHE A 96 20.20 0.28 0.97
N SER A 97 19.88 -0.51 -0.06
CA SER A 97 20.87 -1.11 -0.96
C SER A 97 21.36 -0.17 -2.05
#